data_AF-A0A645IFJ1-F1
#
_entry.id   AF-A0A645IFJ1-F1
#
_cell.length_a   1.000
_cell.length_b   1.000
_cell.length_c   1.000
_cell.angle_alpha   90.00
_cell.angle_beta   90.00
_cell.angle_gamma   90.00
#
_symmetry.space_group_name_H-M   'P 1'
#
loop_
_entity.id
_entity.type
_entity.pdbx_description
1 polymer ?
#
loop_
_entity_poly.entity_id
_entity_poly.type
_entity_poly.pdbx_seq_one_letter_code
_entity_poly.pdbx_strand_id
1 'polypeptide(L)'
;MNWWHWNGESQEFNNEIAKSYQDEILRIKGRKFQVAFIPADLRLQDKYYWATDYFMQEVDADAVFPMHFWGKFEVCRMLKEKPYGDKIIQISKENETFTI
;
A
#
# COMPACT_ATOMS: atom_id res chain seq x y z
N MET A 1 -3.37 1.85 9.56
CA MET A 1 -1.93 1.72 9.86
C MET A 1 -1.17 1.62 8.54
N ASN A 2 0.06 2.09 8.43
CA ASN A 2 0.90 1.95 7.23
C ASN A 2 2.34 1.59 7.63
N TRP A 3 3.13 1.06 6.69
CA TRP A 3 4.56 0.79 6.88
C TRP A 3 5.39 2.07 6.62
N TRP A 4 5.43 2.97 7.60
CA TRP A 4 6.17 4.23 7.56
C TRP A 4 7.69 4.04 7.74
N HIS A 5 8.33 3.31 6.84
CA HIS A 5 9.79 3.15 6.87
C HIS A 5 10.47 4.39 6.28
N TRP A 6 11.25 5.08 7.09
CA TRP A 6 11.99 6.29 6.68
C TRP A 6 13.48 6.01 6.64
N ASN A 7 14.12 6.27 5.49
CA ASN A 7 15.54 5.98 5.26
C ASN A 7 16.51 6.72 6.23
N GLY A 8 16.06 7.80 6.87
CA GLY A 8 16.86 8.56 7.83
C GLY A 8 16.61 8.23 9.31
N GLU A 9 15.63 7.37 9.61
CA GLU A 9 15.29 7.00 10.98
C GLU A 9 16.14 5.83 11.49
N SER A 10 16.18 5.65 12.80
CA SER A 10 16.94 4.55 13.41
C SER A 10 16.38 3.18 13.02
N GLN A 11 17.22 2.15 13.13
CA GLN A 11 16.80 0.78 12.85
C GLN A 11 15.71 0.33 13.84
N GLU A 12 15.83 0.72 15.11
CA GLU A 12 14.85 0.41 16.15
C GLU A 12 13.47 0.99 15.81
N PHE A 13 13.42 2.28 15.46
CA PHE A 13 12.18 2.94 15.03
C PHE A 13 11.54 2.21 13.84
N ASN A 14 12.33 1.96 12.80
CA ASN A 14 11.83 1.30 11.58
C ASN A 14 11.39 -0.15 11.83
N ASN A 15 12.03 -0.86 12.78
CA ASN A 15 11.65 -2.21 13.19
C ASN A 15 10.33 -2.22 13.98
N GLU A 16 10.11 -1.25 14.86
CA GLU A 16 8.85 -1.12 15.60
C GLU A 16 7.67 -0.85 14.64
N ILE A 17 7.86 0.04 13.67
CA ILE A 17 6.86 0.31 12.62
C ILE A 17 6.58 -0.93 11.77
N ALA A 18 7.63 -1.64 11.35
CA ALA A 18 7.50 -2.87 10.59
C ALA A 18 6.68 -3.91 11.37
N LYS A 19 7.05 -4.15 12.64
CA LYS A 19 6.35 -5.09 13.52
C LYS A 19 4.89 -4.70 13.69
N SER A 20 4.61 -3.43 14.00
CA SER A 20 3.25 -2.94 14.22
C SER A 20 2.37 -3.12 12.98
N TYR A 21 2.89 -2.78 11.79
CA TYR A 21 2.15 -2.98 10.54
C TYR A 21 1.90 -4.46 10.25
N GLN A 22 2.94 -5.29 10.32
CA GLN A 22 2.85 -6.72 10.02
C GLN A 22 1.88 -7.45 10.96
N ASP A 23 1.92 -7.15 12.26
CA ASP A 23 1.02 -7.74 13.26
C ASP A 23 -0.47 -7.44 12.91
N GLU A 24 -0.80 -6.24 12.45
CA GLU A 24 -2.18 -5.92 12.02
C GLU A 24 -2.59 -6.60 10.71
N ILE A 25 -1.69 -6.70 9.73
CA ILE A 25 -1.98 -7.43 8.49
C ILE A 25 -2.23 -8.91 8.77
N LEU A 26 -1.42 -9.53 9.64
CA LEU A 26 -1.60 -10.94 9.99
C LEU A 26 -2.92 -11.21 10.73
N ARG A 27 -3.47 -10.24 11.46
CA ARG A 27 -4.79 -10.37 12.12
C ARG A 27 -5.96 -10.48 11.15
N ILE A 28 -5.79 -10.00 9.93
CA ILE A 28 -6.82 -10.04 8.88
C ILE A 28 -6.52 -11.11 7.82
N LYS A 29 -5.43 -11.88 7.98
CA LYS A 29 -5.09 -12.98 7.09
C LYS A 29 -6.23 -14.00 6.97
N GLY A 30 -6.48 -14.47 5.75
CA GLY A 30 -7.55 -15.42 5.42
C GLY A 30 -8.93 -14.78 5.27
N ARG A 31 -9.08 -13.46 5.49
CA ARG A 31 -10.29 -12.73 5.11
C ARG A 31 -10.26 -12.41 3.62
N LYS A 32 -11.45 -12.24 3.04
CA LYS A 32 -11.60 -11.81 1.64
C LYS A 32 -11.97 -10.34 1.59
N PHE A 33 -11.26 -9.59 0.76
CA PHE A 33 -11.51 -8.18 0.52
C PHE A 33 -11.76 -7.94 -0.96
N GLN A 34 -12.94 -7.43 -1.30
CA GLN A 34 -13.20 -6.96 -2.65
C GLN A 34 -12.39 -5.69 -2.93
N VAL A 35 -12.26 -4.82 -1.92
CA VAL A 35 -11.60 -3.53 -2.06
C VAL A 35 -10.66 -3.28 -0.88
N ALA A 36 -9.44 -2.83 -1.17
CA ALA A 36 -8.47 -2.39 -0.18
C ALA A 36 -7.91 -1.01 -0.55
N PHE A 37 -7.90 -0.08 0.40
CA PHE A 37 -7.24 1.23 0.26
C PHE A 37 -5.92 1.19 1.03
N ILE A 38 -4.81 1.37 0.33
CA ILE A 38 -3.46 1.19 0.90
C ILE A 38 -2.63 2.45 0.64
N PRO A 39 -2.06 3.08 1.69
CA PRO A 39 -1.18 4.22 1.50
C PRO A 39 0.07 3.87 0.68
N ALA A 40 0.36 4.66 -0.34
CA ALA A 40 1.53 4.54 -1.22
C ALA A 40 2.26 5.89 -1.28
N ASP A 41 2.95 6.23 -0.20
CA ASP A 41 3.53 7.56 -0.01
C ASP A 41 4.92 7.67 -0.65
N LEU A 42 5.03 8.46 -1.72
CA LEU A 42 6.28 8.68 -2.45
C LEU A 42 7.36 9.41 -1.62
N ARG A 43 7.03 10.00 -0.47
CA ARG A 43 8.03 10.57 0.45
C ARG A 43 8.89 9.49 1.11
N LEU A 44 8.41 8.25 1.14
CA LEU A 44 9.14 7.08 1.61
C LEU A 44 10.14 6.54 0.58
N GLN A 45 10.29 7.21 -0.58
CA GLN A 45 11.27 6.87 -1.62
C GLN A 45 11.15 5.41 -2.06
N ASP A 46 12.21 4.60 -1.95
CA ASP A 46 12.24 3.19 -2.35
C ASP A 46 11.32 2.28 -1.51
N LYS A 47 10.71 2.80 -0.43
CA LYS A 47 9.81 2.08 0.47
C LYS A 47 8.33 2.37 0.24
N TYR A 48 7.97 3.22 -0.71
CA TYR A 48 6.59 3.65 -0.96
C TYR A 48 5.59 2.49 -1.15
N TYR A 49 6.07 1.33 -1.62
CA TYR A 49 5.25 0.15 -1.94
C TYR A 49 5.27 -0.95 -0.87
N TRP A 50 6.09 -0.83 0.17
CA TRP A 50 6.33 -1.93 1.13
C TRP A 50 5.07 -2.41 1.84
N ALA A 51 4.19 -1.48 2.21
CA ALA A 51 2.90 -1.80 2.78
C ALA A 51 2.04 -2.62 1.80
N THR A 52 1.92 -2.14 0.56
CA THR A 52 1.17 -2.84 -0.50
C THR A 52 1.73 -4.22 -0.78
N ASP A 53 3.06 -4.36 -0.91
CA ASP A 53 3.70 -5.66 -1.12
C ASP A 53 3.35 -6.66 -0.02
N TYR A 54 3.50 -6.25 1.24
CA TYR A 54 3.24 -7.14 2.37
C TYR A 54 1.75 -7.50 2.49
N PHE A 55 0.85 -6.53 2.29
CA PHE A 55 -0.59 -6.79 2.27
C PHE A 55 -0.99 -7.76 1.16
N MET A 56 -0.46 -7.58 -0.05
CA MET A 56 -0.78 -8.46 -1.20
C MET A 56 -0.19 -9.85 -1.05
N GLN A 57 0.96 -10.00 -0.37
CA GLN A 57 1.55 -11.30 -0.07
C GLN A 57 0.78 -12.08 0.99
N GLU A 58 0.29 -11.42 2.04
CA GLU A 58 -0.28 -12.09 3.21
C GLU A 58 -1.81 -12.21 3.17
N VAL A 59 -2.51 -11.26 2.53
CA VAL A 59 -3.98 -11.12 2.64
C VAL A 59 -4.65 -11.12 1.27
N ASP A 60 -4.16 -10.31 0.32
CA ASP A 60 -4.74 -10.10 -1.01
C ASP A 60 -6.08 -9.33 -1.02
N ALA A 61 -6.42 -8.77 -2.18
CA ALA A 61 -7.72 -8.14 -2.48
C ALA A 61 -8.04 -8.23 -3.98
N ASP A 62 -9.32 -8.11 -4.35
CA ASP A 62 -9.72 -8.10 -5.76
C ASP A 62 -9.38 -6.77 -6.45
N ALA A 63 -9.53 -5.65 -5.72
CA ALA A 63 -9.18 -4.31 -6.18
C ALA A 63 -8.42 -3.53 -5.10
N VAL A 64 -7.27 -2.96 -5.47
CA VAL A 64 -6.43 -2.16 -4.59
C VAL A 64 -6.40 -0.72 -5.07
N PHE A 65 -6.79 0.19 -4.19
CA PHE A 65 -6.73 1.63 -4.38
C PHE A 65 -5.53 2.18 -3.63
N PRO A 66 -4.49 2.66 -4.34
CA PRO A 66 -3.46 3.46 -3.71
C PRO A 66 -4.10 4.70 -3.07
N MET A 67 -3.59 5.16 -1.94
CA MET A 67 -3.98 6.43 -1.32
C MET A 67 -2.75 7.16 -0.76
N HIS A 68 -2.95 8.36 -0.19
CA HIS A 68 -1.90 9.11 0.50
C HIS A 68 -0.69 9.48 -0.39
N PHE A 69 -0.94 9.74 -1.67
CA PHE A 69 0.07 10.14 -2.65
C PHE A 69 -0.02 11.60 -3.11
N TRP A 70 -0.90 12.43 -2.49
CA TRP A 70 -0.91 13.89 -2.61
C TRP A 70 -0.96 14.41 -4.07
N GLY A 71 -1.88 13.89 -4.88
CA GLY A 71 -2.05 14.27 -6.29
C GLY A 71 -1.00 13.68 -7.25
N LYS A 72 -0.03 12.89 -6.75
CA LYS A 72 0.94 12.18 -7.58
C LYS A 72 0.38 10.85 -8.11
N PHE A 73 -0.55 10.93 -9.05
CA PHE A 73 -1.23 9.78 -9.65
C PHE A 73 -0.29 8.79 -10.38
N GLU A 74 0.96 9.20 -10.66
CA GLU A 74 2.02 8.33 -11.17
C GLU A 74 2.28 7.10 -10.29
N VAL A 75 1.97 7.17 -8.98
CA VAL A 75 2.13 6.04 -8.07
C VAL A 75 1.29 4.83 -8.50
N CYS A 76 0.10 5.04 -9.07
CA CYS A 76 -0.72 3.96 -9.60
C CYS A 76 0.02 3.20 -10.70
N ARG A 77 0.67 3.94 -11.62
CA ARG A 77 1.47 3.33 -12.69
C ARG A 77 2.67 2.57 -12.12
N MET A 78 3.36 3.14 -11.13
CA MET A 78 4.51 2.49 -10.50
C MET A 78 4.13 1.17 -9.79
N LEU A 79 2.99 1.15 -9.10
CA LEU A 79 2.45 -0.06 -8.47
C LEU A 79 1.94 -1.09 -9.50
N LYS A 80 1.48 -0.64 -10.68
CA LYS A 80 1.09 -1.54 -11.77
C LYS A 80 2.24 -2.36 -12.36
N GLU A 81 3.50 -1.96 -12.14
CA GLU A 81 4.68 -2.73 -12.53
C GLU A 81 5.02 -3.86 -11.54
N LYS A 82 4.27 -3.98 -10.43
CA LYS A 82 4.44 -5.04 -9.42
C LYS A 82 3.71 -6.32 -9.84
N PRO A 83 4.03 -7.48 -9.23
CA PRO A 83 3.36 -8.75 -9.57
C PRO A 83 1.84 -8.77 -9.43
N TYR A 84 1.27 -7.87 -8.63
CA TYR A 84 -0.18 -7.69 -8.41
C TYR A 84 -0.76 -6.48 -9.18
N GLY A 85 -0.02 -5.98 -10.17
CA GLY A 85 -0.34 -4.73 -10.86
C GLY A 85 -1.69 -4.73 -11.57
N ASP A 86 -2.18 -5.89 -11.98
CA ASP A 86 -3.52 -6.09 -12.57
C ASP A 86 -4.66 -5.74 -11.62
N LYS A 87 -4.43 -5.82 -10.30
CA LYS A 87 -5.38 -5.48 -9.24
C LYS A 87 -5.32 -4.01 -8.80
N ILE A 88 -4.31 -3.26 -9.26
CA ILE A 88 -4.16 -1.85 -8.90
C ILE A 88 -5.13 -0.99 -9.72
N ILE A 89 -6.00 -0.28 -9.01
CA ILE A 89 -6.91 0.66 -9.63
C ILE A 89 -6.16 1.94 -10.00
N GLN A 90 -6.31 2.34 -11.27
CA GLN A 90 -5.79 3.60 -11.77
C GLN A 90 -6.69 4.74 -11.30
N ILE A 91 -6.13 5.64 -10.51
CA ILE A 91 -6.77 6.91 -10.13
C ILE A 91 -6.12 8.00 -10.96
N SER A 92 -6.92 8.91 -11.49
CA SER A 92 -6.50 9.98 -12.41
C SER A 92 -6.82 11.37 -11.90
N LYS A 93 -7.74 11.50 -10.93
CA LYS A 93 -8.10 12.78 -10.31
C LYS A 93 -8.63 12.62 -8.89
N GLU A 94 -8.64 13.71 -8.14
CA GLU A 94 -9.34 13.78 -6.86
C GLU A 94 -10.86 13.66 -7.08
N ASN A 95 -11.55 13.05 -6.11
CA ASN A 95 -13.00 12.79 -6.15
C ASN A 95 -13.46 11.93 -7.34
N GLU A 96 -12.58 11.08 -7.88
CA GLU A 96 -12.97 10.08 -8.88
C GLU A 96 -13.86 9.00 -8.27
N THR A 97 -14.84 8.52 -9.05
CA THR A 97 -15.81 7.50 -8.63
C THR A 97 -15.61 6.24 -9.46
N PHE A 98 -15.75 5.08 -8.80
CA PHE A 98 -15.55 3.76 -9.40
C PHE A 98 -16.75 2.87 -9.09
N THR A 99 -17.08 2.00 -10.04
CA THR A 99 -18.04 0.90 -9.85
C THR A 99 -17.27 -0.40 -9.94
N ILE A 100 -17.44 -1.28 -8.96
CA ILE A 100 -16.72 -2.54 -8.79
C ILE A 100 -17.73 -3.65 -8.58
#